data_AF-A0A923ZZJ7-F1
#
_entry.id   AF-A0A923ZZJ7-F1
#
_cell.length_a   1.000
_cell.length_b   1.000
_cell.length_c   1.000
_cell.angle_alpha   90.00
_cell.angle_beta   90.00
_cell.angle_gamma   90.00
#
_symmetry.space_group_name_H-M   'P 1'
#
loop_
_entity.id
_entity.type
_entity.pdbx_description
1 polymer ?
#
loop_
_entity_poly.entity_id
_entity_poly.type
_entity_poly.pdbx_seq_one_letter_code
_entity_poly.pdbx_strand_id
1 'polypeptide(L)'
;MKSSSERTGFSSRLQQCLRNSHHSPDSPTELAREFNVRFNARPITVHAARKWLVGEAIPTQDKMRTLATWLQVPIEWLRFGGDEQQISSLDPVNALRSADLKLIADMHFLDEHHRQIVREFIRIIVRTYRQKQVPQPAPPVAVPSLIDEA
;
A
#
# COMPACT_ATOMS: atom_id res chain seq x y z
N MET A 1 15.34 -26.22 -3.34
CA MET A 1 16.06 -24.95 -3.62
C MET A 1 15.16 -23.71 -3.48
N LYS A 2 13.89 -23.73 -3.91
CA LYS A 2 12.96 -22.57 -3.79
C LYS A 2 12.71 -22.07 -2.36
N SER A 3 12.62 -22.97 -1.38
CA SER A 3 12.37 -22.62 0.03
C SER A 3 13.50 -21.84 0.71
N SER A 4 14.74 -21.91 0.20
CA SER A 4 15.83 -21.07 0.74
C SER A 4 15.70 -19.63 0.25
N SER A 5 15.37 -19.46 -1.03
CA SER A 5 15.18 -18.13 -1.64
C SER A 5 14.00 -17.38 -1.02
N GLU A 6 12.87 -18.05 -0.74
CA GLU A 6 11.72 -17.44 -0.06
C GLU A 6 12.08 -16.94 1.34
N ARG A 7 12.79 -17.76 2.13
CA ARG A 7 13.20 -17.39 3.49
C ARG A 7 14.19 -16.23 3.50
N THR A 8 15.17 -16.23 2.59
CA THR A 8 16.10 -15.10 2.44
C THR A 8 15.37 -13.83 2.01
N GLY A 9 14.44 -13.92 1.05
CA GLY A 9 13.64 -12.77 0.63
C GLY A 9 12.79 -12.18 1.75
N PHE A 10 12.14 -13.02 2.55
CA PHE A 10 11.41 -12.59 3.75
C PHE A 10 12.33 -11.87 4.74
N SER A 11 13.50 -12.45 5.00
CA SER A 11 14.50 -11.89 5.91
C SER A 11 14.94 -10.48 5.50
N SER A 12 15.27 -10.29 4.22
CA SER A 12 15.68 -8.99 3.69
C SER A 12 14.57 -7.95 3.82
N ARG A 13 13.32 -8.31 3.51
CA ARG A 13 12.16 -7.40 3.66
C ARG A 13 11.90 -7.05 5.12
N LEU A 14 11.98 -8.03 6.02
CA LEU A 14 11.81 -7.80 7.46
C LEU A 14 12.85 -6.81 7.98
N GLN A 15 14.13 -6.99 7.63
CA GLN A 15 15.20 -6.06 8.00
C GLN A 15 14.97 -4.66 7.42
N GLN A 16 14.53 -4.55 6.17
CA GLN A 16 14.19 -3.27 5.54
C GLN A 16 13.06 -2.57 6.28
N CYS A 17 11.97 -3.27 6.62
CA CYS A 17 10.87 -2.70 7.39
C CYS A 17 11.29 -2.20 8.77
N LEU A 18 12.20 -2.92 9.45
CA LEU A 18 12.74 -2.50 10.74
C LEU A 18 13.54 -1.19 10.60
N ARG A 19 14.41 -1.09 9.58
CA ARG A 19 15.14 0.14 9.28
C ARG A 19 14.19 1.32 9.04
N ASN A 20 13.13 1.09 8.25
CA ASN A 20 12.13 2.11 7.93
C ASN A 20 11.30 2.54 9.15
N SER A 21 11.15 1.64 10.13
CA SER A 21 10.40 1.88 11.37
C SER A 21 11.30 2.36 12.52
N HIS A 22 12.55 2.77 12.23
CA HIS A 22 13.56 3.19 13.22
C HIS A 22 13.91 2.13 14.28
N HIS A 23 13.75 0.85 13.96
CA HIS A 23 14.17 -0.28 14.79
C HIS A 23 15.48 -0.89 14.28
N SER A 24 16.23 -1.52 15.18
CA SER A 24 17.50 -2.16 14.79
C SER A 24 17.25 -3.44 13.98
N PRO A 25 17.67 -3.50 12.70
CA PRO A 25 17.43 -4.66 11.84
C PRO A 25 18.22 -5.91 12.26
N ASP A 26 19.33 -5.71 12.99
CA ASP A 26 20.29 -6.75 13.34
C ASP A 26 20.19 -7.15 14.82
N SER A 27 19.13 -6.73 15.52
CA SER A 27 18.92 -6.98 16.95
C SER A 27 17.77 -7.98 17.19
N PRO A 28 18.06 -9.29 17.28
CA PRO A 28 17.07 -10.30 17.65
C PRO A 28 16.39 -10.03 19.00
N THR A 29 17.13 -9.43 19.95
CA THR A 29 16.63 -9.12 21.29
C THR A 29 15.58 -8.01 21.24
N GLU A 30 15.85 -6.95 20.50
CA GLU A 30 14.89 -5.86 20.30
C GLU A 30 13.66 -6.34 19.54
N LEU A 31 13.85 -7.11 18.46
CA LEU A 31 12.74 -7.70 17.70
C LEU A 31 11.82 -8.53 18.60
N ALA A 32 12.40 -9.45 19.40
CA ALA A 32 11.62 -10.30 20.28
C ALA A 32 10.85 -9.50 21.34
N ARG A 33 11.50 -8.48 21.94
CA ARG A 33 10.87 -7.60 22.92
C ARG A 33 9.68 -6.86 22.32
N GLU A 34 9.90 -6.14 21.22
CA GLU A 34 8.86 -5.32 20.58
C GLU A 34 7.72 -6.18 20.01
N PHE A 35 8.05 -7.35 19.46
CA PHE A 35 7.05 -8.31 19.01
C PHE A 35 6.19 -8.82 20.17
N ASN A 36 6.82 -9.26 21.27
CA ASN A 36 6.11 -9.86 22.40
C ASN A 36 5.18 -8.87 23.11
N VAL A 37 5.51 -7.58 23.13
CA VAL A 37 4.62 -6.52 23.66
C VAL A 37 3.32 -6.42 22.84
N ARG A 38 3.36 -6.78 21.55
CA ARG A 38 2.24 -6.65 20.61
C ARG A 38 1.50 -7.96 20.35
N PHE A 39 2.01 -9.09 20.83
CA PHE A 39 1.45 -10.41 20.55
C PHE A 39 0.77 -11.01 21.79
N ASN A 40 -0.55 -11.16 21.75
CA ASN A 40 -1.35 -11.62 22.90
C ASN A 40 -1.34 -13.15 23.13
N ALA A 41 -0.67 -13.93 22.29
CA ALA A 41 -0.58 -15.38 22.44
C ALA A 41 0.78 -15.81 22.99
N ARG A 42 1.31 -16.97 22.56
CA ARG A 42 2.60 -17.47 23.07
C ARG A 42 3.75 -16.57 22.61
N PRO A 43 4.52 -15.97 23.53
CA PRO A 43 5.65 -15.11 23.16
C PRO A 43 6.70 -15.89 22.38
N ILE A 44 7.49 -15.17 21.58
CA ILE A 44 8.63 -15.74 20.88
C ILE A 44 9.90 -15.58 21.70
N THR A 45 10.83 -16.51 21.50
CA THR A 45 12.18 -16.43 22.05
C THR A 45 13.07 -15.57 21.16
N VAL A 46 14.14 -15.01 21.73
CA VAL A 46 15.19 -14.30 20.97
C VAL A 46 15.79 -15.20 19.89
N HIS A 47 15.90 -16.50 20.15
CA HIS A 47 16.36 -17.47 19.16
C HIS A 47 15.42 -17.55 17.96
N ALA A 48 14.10 -17.56 18.17
CA ALA A 48 13.12 -17.54 17.08
C ALA A 48 13.22 -16.24 16.26
N ALA A 49 13.35 -15.09 16.93
CA ALA A 49 13.58 -13.80 16.28
C ALA A 49 14.85 -13.80 15.41
N ARG A 50 15.96 -14.34 15.93
CA ARG A 50 17.21 -14.49 15.16
C ARG A 50 16.97 -15.28 13.88
N LYS A 51 16.29 -16.43 13.97
CA LYS A 51 15.99 -17.28 12.81
C LYS A 51 15.19 -16.57 11.73
N TRP A 52 14.35 -15.60 12.09
CA TRP A 52 13.62 -14.77 11.13
C TRP A 52 14.54 -13.75 10.46
N LEU A 53 15.39 -13.08 11.24
CA LEU A 53 16.33 -12.07 10.75
C LEU A 53 17.47 -12.63 9.90
N VAL A 54 17.79 -13.92 10.01
CA VAL A 54 18.80 -14.58 9.16
C VAL A 54 18.18 -15.39 8.02
N GLY A 55 16.85 -15.45 7.91
CA GLY A 55 16.18 -16.25 6.89
C GLY A 55 16.31 -17.77 7.07
N GLU A 56 16.52 -18.25 8.30
CA GLU A 56 16.50 -19.68 8.60
C GLU A 56 15.07 -20.22 8.75
N ALA A 57 14.12 -19.39 9.20
CA ALA A 57 12.73 -19.76 9.37
C ALA A 57 11.78 -18.62 8.99
N ILE A 58 10.58 -19.01 8.51
CA ILE A 58 9.46 -18.10 8.31
C ILE A 58 8.49 -18.25 9.51
N PRO A 59 7.96 -17.15 10.07
CA PRO A 59 6.95 -17.21 11.13
C PRO A 59 5.66 -17.90 10.69
N THR A 60 4.89 -18.40 11.66
CA THR A 60 3.51 -18.86 11.40
C THR A 60 2.61 -17.69 10.99
N GLN A 61 1.45 -17.99 10.42
CA GLN A 61 0.53 -16.97 9.88
C GLN A 61 0.13 -15.90 10.91
N ASP A 62 -0.17 -16.29 12.17
CA ASP A 62 -0.54 -15.33 13.22
C ASP A 62 0.60 -14.37 13.58
N LYS A 63 1.82 -14.92 13.66
CA LYS A 63 3.02 -14.13 13.95
C LYS A 63 3.37 -13.21 12.78
N MET A 64 3.19 -13.70 11.56
CA MET A 64 3.37 -12.91 10.36
C MET A 64 2.38 -11.76 10.26
N ARG A 65 1.10 -11.99 10.59
CA ARG A 65 0.08 -10.95 10.67
C ARG A 65 0.47 -9.87 11.68
N THR A 66 0.97 -10.29 12.85
CA THR A 66 1.41 -9.35 13.90
C THR A 66 2.59 -8.50 13.44
N LEU A 67 3.59 -9.09 12.77
CA LEU A 67 4.70 -8.35 12.18
C LEU A 67 4.22 -7.36 11.10
N ALA A 68 3.33 -7.80 10.22
CA ALA A 68 2.76 -6.97 9.16
C ALA A 68 2.00 -5.76 9.73
N THR A 69 1.17 -5.97 10.76
CA THR A 69 0.45 -4.89 11.45
C THR A 69 1.39 -3.95 12.17
N TRP A 70 2.41 -4.46 12.88
CA TRP A 70 3.39 -3.63 13.58
C TRP A 70 4.20 -2.76 12.62
N LEU A 71 4.70 -3.36 11.54
CA LEU A 71 5.56 -2.69 10.56
C LEU A 71 4.75 -1.92 9.49
N GLN A 72 3.42 -1.91 9.61
CA GLN A 72 2.49 -1.26 8.69
C GLN A 72 2.69 -1.65 7.21
N VAL A 73 2.98 -2.93 6.96
CA VAL A 73 3.13 -3.49 5.60
C VAL A 73 2.15 -4.63 5.36
N PRO A 74 1.80 -4.94 4.10
CA PRO A 74 0.98 -6.09 3.79
C PRO A 74 1.64 -7.43 4.16
N ILE A 75 0.83 -8.36 4.66
CA ILE A 75 1.29 -9.71 5.04
C ILE A 75 1.85 -10.49 3.84
N GLU A 76 1.18 -10.43 2.69
CA GLU A 76 1.59 -11.12 1.46
C GLU A 76 2.89 -10.53 0.91
N TRP A 77 3.03 -9.20 0.94
CA TRP A 77 4.27 -8.52 0.54
C TRP A 77 5.43 -8.89 1.46
N LEU A 78 5.22 -8.91 2.78
CA LEU A 78 6.26 -9.30 3.73
C LEU A 78 6.72 -10.74 3.47
N ARG A 79 5.77 -11.65 3.18
CA ARG A 79 6.06 -13.07 2.94
C ARG A 79 6.71 -13.35 1.60
N PHE A 80 6.06 -12.97 0.51
CA PHE A 80 6.44 -13.37 -0.85
C PHE A 80 7.20 -12.27 -1.60
N GLY A 81 7.05 -11.02 -1.16
CA GLY A 81 7.43 -9.86 -1.96
C GLY A 81 6.39 -9.57 -3.03
N GLY A 82 6.65 -8.55 -3.83
CA GLY A 82 5.79 -8.08 -4.90
C GLY A 82 6.20 -6.67 -5.27
N ASP A 83 5.80 -6.21 -6.46
CA ASP A 83 6.08 -4.84 -6.88
C ASP A 83 5.52 -3.86 -5.85
N GLU A 84 6.33 -2.90 -5.44
CA GLU A 84 5.95 -1.86 -4.46
C GLU A 84 4.68 -1.09 -4.90
N GLN A 85 4.36 -1.13 -6.20
CA GLN A 85 3.12 -0.59 -6.78
C GLN A 85 1.85 -1.37 -6.38
N GLN A 86 1.98 -2.63 -5.96
CA GLN A 86 0.86 -3.47 -5.53
C GLN A 86 0.57 -3.33 -4.04
N ILE A 87 1.45 -2.71 -3.25
CA ILE A 87 1.22 -2.34 -1.83
C ILE A 87 0.01 -1.40 -1.71
N SER A 88 -0.19 -0.56 -2.73
CA SER A 88 -1.35 0.31 -2.89
C SER A 88 -2.66 -0.47 -3.02
N SER A 89 -2.66 -1.68 -3.59
CA SER A 89 -3.87 -2.32 -4.12
C SER A 89 -4.74 -3.08 -3.10
N LEU A 90 -4.31 -3.20 -1.83
CA LEU A 90 -5.07 -3.94 -0.82
C LEU A 90 -6.14 -3.10 -0.10
N ASP A 91 -6.09 -1.78 -0.28
CA ASP A 91 -7.14 -0.84 0.14
C ASP A 91 -7.20 0.30 -0.89
N PRO A 92 -8.24 0.39 -1.74
CA PRO A 92 -8.31 1.41 -2.80
C PRO A 92 -8.19 2.85 -2.25
N VAL A 93 -8.61 3.09 -1.00
CA VAL A 93 -8.49 4.37 -0.31
C VAL A 93 -7.05 4.67 0.11
N ASN A 94 -6.29 3.67 0.56
CA ASN A 94 -4.87 3.83 0.88
C ASN A 94 -4.00 3.86 -0.39
N ALA A 95 -4.42 3.18 -1.46
CA ALA A 95 -3.77 3.24 -2.77
C ALA A 95 -3.69 4.67 -3.27
N LEU A 96 -4.85 5.33 -3.25
CA LEU A 96 -5.03 6.69 -3.69
C LEU A 96 -4.20 7.64 -2.82
N ARG A 97 -4.28 7.49 -1.49
CA ARG A 97 -3.50 8.31 -0.55
C ARG A 97 -1.99 8.17 -0.72
N SER A 98 -1.48 6.96 -0.92
CA SER A 98 -0.05 6.72 -1.13
C SER A 98 0.44 7.31 -2.46
N ALA A 99 -0.38 7.19 -3.52
CA ALA A 99 -0.10 7.83 -4.81
C ALA A 99 -0.09 9.36 -4.69
N ASP A 100 -1.05 9.92 -3.94
CA ASP A 100 -1.14 11.36 -3.68
C ASP A 100 0.07 11.87 -2.89
N LEU A 101 0.50 11.15 -1.85
CA LEU A 101 1.69 11.51 -1.06
C LEU A 101 2.97 11.47 -1.90
N LYS A 102 3.11 10.47 -2.78
CA LYS A 102 4.27 10.36 -3.67
C LYS A 102 4.28 11.50 -4.70
N LEU A 103 3.14 11.83 -5.28
CA LEU A 103 3.02 12.97 -6.20
C LEU A 103 3.43 14.29 -5.52
N ILE A 104 3.00 14.51 -4.27
CA ILE A 104 3.37 15.70 -3.50
C ILE A 104 4.88 15.73 -3.27
N ALA A 105 5.48 14.61 -2.85
CA ALA A 105 6.93 14.50 -2.65
C ALA A 105 7.70 14.80 -3.94
N ASP A 106 7.29 14.20 -5.07
CA ASP A 106 7.92 14.43 -6.38
C ASP A 106 7.82 15.91 -6.80
N MET A 107 6.69 16.58 -6.53
CA MET A 107 6.52 18.01 -6.81
C MET A 107 7.43 18.94 -5.98
N HIS A 108 7.92 18.50 -4.81
CA HIS A 108 8.89 19.25 -4.03
C HIS A 108 10.29 19.23 -4.64
N PHE A 109 10.66 18.18 -5.36
CA PHE A 109 11.94 18.07 -6.07
C PHE A 109 11.96 18.78 -7.42
N LEU A 110 10.79 19.14 -7.95
CA LEU A 110 10.66 19.95 -9.16
C LEU A 110 10.97 21.44 -8.86
N ASP A 111 11.63 22.09 -9.81
CA ASP A 111 11.79 23.55 -9.78
C ASP A 111 10.44 24.27 -9.96
N GLU A 112 10.41 25.57 -9.69
CA GLU A 112 9.16 26.34 -9.71
C GLU A 112 8.48 26.34 -11.08
N HIS A 113 9.26 26.30 -12.16
CA HIS A 113 8.74 26.27 -13.53
C HIS A 113 8.02 24.94 -13.82
N HIS A 114 8.66 23.80 -13.52
CA HIS A 114 8.05 22.48 -13.69
C HIS A 114 6.85 22.27 -12.77
N ARG A 115 6.91 22.79 -11.53
CA ARG A 115 5.78 22.75 -10.60
C ARG A 115 4.57 23.53 -11.11
N GLN A 116 4.80 24.65 -11.80
CA GLN A 116 3.74 25.45 -12.41
C GLN A 116 3.10 24.72 -13.60
N ILE A 117 3.91 24.07 -14.44
CA ILE A 117 3.40 23.26 -15.56
C ILE A 117 2.50 22.12 -15.05
N VAL A 118 2.95 21.39 -14.03
CA VAL A 118 2.16 20.29 -13.44
C VAL A 118 0.82 20.82 -12.88
N ARG A 119 0.84 21.96 -12.19
CA ARG A 119 -0.39 22.60 -11.68
C ARG A 119 -1.37 22.96 -12.79
N GLU A 120 -0.90 23.58 -13.87
CA GLU A 120 -1.77 23.96 -14.98
C GLU A 120 -2.29 22.72 -15.73
N PHE A 121 -1.47 21.69 -15.89
CA PHE A 121 -1.88 20.43 -16.51
C PHE A 121 -3.01 19.75 -15.71
N ILE A 122 -2.86 19.65 -14.38
CA ILE A 122 -3.89 19.11 -13.49
C ILE A 122 -5.17 19.95 -13.60
N ARG A 123 -5.07 21.28 -13.58
CA ARG A 123 -6.22 22.19 -13.74
C ARG A 123 -6.95 21.96 -15.06
N ILE A 124 -6.23 21.83 -16.17
CA ILE A 124 -6.80 21.59 -17.50
C ILE A 124 -7.52 20.24 -17.54
N ILE A 125 -6.91 19.18 -17.01
CA ILE A 125 -7.52 17.84 -16.95
C ILE A 125 -8.81 17.87 -16.15
N VAL A 126 -8.81 18.47 -14.95
CA VAL A 126 -10.00 18.57 -14.09
C VAL A 126 -11.13 19.32 -14.79
N ARG A 127 -10.82 20.44 -15.46
CA ARG A 127 -11.81 21.20 -16.23
C ARG A 127 -12.40 20.36 -17.36
N THR A 128 -11.56 19.66 -18.10
CA THR A 128 -11.96 18.85 -19.26
C THR A 128 -12.80 17.64 -18.83
N TYR A 129 -12.42 17.00 -17.73
CA TYR A 129 -13.15 15.85 -17.20
C TYR A 129 -14.55 16.26 -16.69
N ARG A 130 -14.66 17.40 -15.99
CA ARG A 130 -15.97 17.95 -15.58
C ARG A 130 -16.86 18.34 -16.76
N GLN A 131 -16.29 18.86 -17.84
CA GLN A 131 -17.05 19.20 -19.05
C GLN A 131 -17.63 17.98 -19.76
N LYS A 132 -16.96 16.83 -19.71
CA LYS A 132 -17.46 15.57 -20.28
C LYS A 132 -18.55 14.89 -19.43
N GLN A 133 -18.76 15.32 -18.19
CA GLN A 133 -19.76 14.74 -17.27
C GLN A 133 -21.08 15.51 -17.21
N VAL A 134 -21.32 16.51 -18.08
CA VAL A 134 -22.65 17.14 -18.18
C VAL A 134 -23.65 16.08 -18.68
N PRO A 135 -24.67 15.69 -17.88
CA PRO A 135 -25.65 14.72 -18.32
C PRO A 135 -26.43 15.31 -19.49
N GLN A 136 -26.58 14.52 -20.56
CA GLN A 136 -27.42 14.87 -21.69
C GLN A 136 -28.85 15.13 -21.15
N PRO A 137 -29.48 16.28 -21.45
CA PRO A 137 -30.86 16.51 -21.04
C PRO A 137 -31.72 15.37 -21.61
N ALA A 138 -32.54 14.77 -20.76
CA ALA A 138 -33.40 13.65 -21.10
C ALA A 138 -34.18 13.96 -22.39
N PRO A 139 -34.29 13.00 -23.34
CA PRO A 139 -35.06 13.22 -24.55
C PRO A 139 -36.49 13.60 -24.19
N PRO A 140 -37.14 14.52 -24.93
CA PRO A 140 -38.49 14.95 -24.63
C PRO A 140 -39.40 13.71 -24.64
N VAL A 141 -40.12 13.51 -23.53
CA VAL A 141 -41.14 12.47 -23.41
C VAL A 141 -42.10 12.67 -24.58
N ALA A 142 -42.13 11.72 -25.51
CA ALA A 142 -43.08 11.73 -26.60
C ALA A 142 -44.48 11.62 -25.98
N VAL A 143 -45.22 12.73 -25.98
CA VAL A 143 -46.64 12.74 -25.64
C VAL A 143 -47.33 11.93 -26.75
N PRO A 144 -48.00 10.81 -26.45
CA PRO A 144 -48.73 10.07 -27.46
C PRO A 144 -49.82 10.99 -28.01
N SER A 145 -49.75 11.27 -29.30
CA SER A 145 -50.81 11.95 -30.04
C SER A 145 -52.09 11.15 -29.88
N LEU A 146 -53.02 11.66 -29.07
CA LEU A 146 -54.42 11.24 -29.09
C LEU A 146 -54.96 11.52 -30.49
N ILE A 147 -55.03 10.47 -31.30
CA ILE A 147 -55.84 10.47 -32.51
C ILE A 147 -57.27 10.26 -32.01
N ASP A 148 -58.03 11.35 -31.94
CA ASP A 148 -59.49 11.30 -32.00
C ASP A 148 -59.86 10.80 -33.39
N GLU A 149 -60.24 9.52 -33.49
CA GLU A 149 -61.04 9.00 -34.60
C GLU A 149 -62.52 9.29 -34.33
N ALA A 150 -63.22 9.56 -35.42
CA ALA A 150 -64.63 9.94 -35.54
C ALA A 150 -65.64 8.93 -34.98
#